data_AF-A0A7X9KQD5-F1
#
_entry.id   AF-A0A7X9KQD5-F1
#
_cell.length_a   1.000
_cell.length_b   1.000
_cell.length_c   1.000
_cell.angle_alpha   90.00
_cell.angle_beta   90.00
_cell.angle_gamma   90.00
#
_symmetry.space_group_name_H-M   'P 1'
#
loop_
_entity.id
_entity.type
_entity.pdbx_description
1 polymer ?
#
loop_
_entity_poly.entity_id
_entity_poly.type
_entity_poly.pdbx_seq_one_letter_code
_entity_poly.pdbx_strand_id
1 'polypeptide(L)'
;MYPNLYYFFKDWFGVEWSSLKVLNVFGLMVALAFVGAAWVLALELKRKEKQGLLIPREETVVVGKPASLMELISNGLIGFLFGYKFIGVIFSKAPEVSAQEYIFSKDGSFWGGLLVAAILAAAKWYEKNKRKLKTPEYRPIRIWPHDRVGDIVIIALLFGILGAKLFDAVEHWDDLIADPVGQIFSASGLTFYGGLIVAAIAVCWYAYKKGIKIKHLLDAAAPALMLAYAIGRIGCQVAGDGDWGIFNSAYISNEYGKVTTAFPGEYEQQLKKYETYFLQGKVNDSNRMIYVTDRTYATLATVPHKSVKAVDFLPVWLFAYTYPKNVNADGILIPGDTDEHNRVLPQPVFPTPLYETIL
;
A
#
# COMPACT_ATOMS: atom_id res chain seq x y z
N MET A 1 7.49 9.60 12.05
CA MET A 1 6.69 8.78 11.13
C MET A 1 6.96 7.31 11.41
N TYR A 2 6.14 6.42 10.86
CA TYR A 2 6.29 4.97 11.01
C TYR A 2 6.48 4.32 9.63
N PRO A 3 7.70 4.31 9.07
CA PRO A 3 7.98 3.62 7.80
C PRO A 3 7.59 2.14 7.84
N ASN A 4 7.91 1.49 8.95
CA ASN A 4 7.60 0.09 9.22
C ASN A 4 7.19 -0.12 10.69
N LEU A 5 6.68 -1.31 10.99
CA LEU A 5 6.16 -1.63 12.31
C LEU A 5 7.23 -1.56 13.42
N TYR A 6 8.52 -1.69 13.10
CA TYR A 6 9.57 -1.55 14.12
C TYR A 6 9.50 -0.18 14.81
N TYR A 7 9.35 0.92 14.06
CA TYR A 7 9.27 2.26 14.66
C TYR A 7 8.02 2.45 15.52
N PHE A 8 6.88 1.87 15.09
CA PHE A 8 5.65 1.93 15.88
C PHE A 8 5.82 1.22 17.22
N PHE A 9 6.35 0.00 17.22
CA PHE A 9 6.55 -0.76 18.44
C PHE A 9 7.64 -0.19 19.35
N LYS A 10 8.69 0.37 18.76
CA LYS A 10 9.74 1.08 19.50
C LYS A 10 9.18 2.30 20.23
N ASP A 11 8.39 3.15 19.57
CA ASP A 11 7.89 4.39 20.16
C ASP A 11 6.78 4.13 21.20
N TRP A 12 5.86 3.19 20.94
CA TRP A 12 4.69 2.96 21.80
C TRP A 12 4.96 1.99 22.95
N PHE A 13 5.82 0.98 22.72
CA PHE A 13 6.03 -0.11 23.68
C PHE A 13 7.49 -0.21 24.16
N GLY A 14 8.42 0.57 23.58
CA GLY A 14 9.84 0.49 23.93
C GLY A 14 10.52 -0.80 23.46
N VAL A 15 9.95 -1.48 22.46
CA VAL A 15 10.40 -2.80 21.99
C VAL A 15 11.17 -2.69 20.68
N GLU A 16 12.39 -3.22 20.64
CA GLU A 16 13.30 -3.11 19.49
C GLU A 16 13.46 -4.42 18.68
N TRP A 17 12.35 -5.01 18.23
CA TRP A 17 12.40 -6.23 17.40
C TRP A 17 12.72 -5.93 15.93
N SER A 18 13.98 -6.11 15.54
CA SER A 18 14.47 -5.82 14.17
C SER A 18 13.69 -6.55 13.06
N SER A 19 13.12 -7.72 13.33
CA SER A 19 12.28 -8.47 12.39
C SER A 19 11.03 -7.70 11.92
N LEU A 20 10.57 -6.70 12.69
CA LEU A 20 9.42 -5.87 12.32
C LEU A 20 9.74 -4.83 11.23
N LYS A 21 11.03 -4.62 10.90
CA LYS A 21 11.44 -3.72 9.80
C LYS A 21 10.96 -4.19 8.43
N VAL A 22 10.63 -5.49 8.30
CA VAL A 22 10.10 -6.11 7.07
C VAL A 22 8.70 -5.63 6.74
N LEU A 23 7.91 -5.24 7.75
CA LEU A 23 6.50 -4.92 7.59
C LEU A 23 6.32 -3.40 7.50
N ASN A 24 6.29 -2.89 6.27
CA ASN A 24 6.02 -1.48 5.99
C ASN A 24 4.58 -1.12 6.42
N VAL A 25 4.43 0.03 7.08
CA VAL A 25 3.11 0.46 7.57
C VAL A 25 2.18 0.77 6.40
N PHE A 26 2.68 1.37 5.33
CA PHE A 26 1.89 1.61 4.12
C PHE A 26 1.29 0.31 3.57
N GLY A 27 2.11 -0.74 3.42
CA GLY A 27 1.65 -2.05 2.95
C GLY A 27 0.61 -2.70 3.88
N LEU A 28 0.78 -2.54 5.20
CA LEU A 28 -0.22 -2.98 6.18
C LEU A 28 -1.54 -2.22 6.01
N MET A 29 -1.49 -0.90 5.83
CA MET A 29 -2.68 -0.07 5.65
C MET A 29 -3.41 -0.41 4.34
N VAL A 30 -2.68 -0.72 3.26
CA VAL A 30 -3.27 -1.25 2.02
C VAL A 30 -3.99 -2.58 2.29
N ALA A 31 -3.37 -3.52 3.02
CA ALA A 31 -4.03 -4.78 3.37
C ALA A 31 -5.31 -4.56 4.22
N LEU A 32 -5.27 -3.64 5.17
CA LEU A 32 -6.45 -3.24 5.96
C LEU A 32 -7.52 -2.58 5.09
N ALA A 33 -7.13 -1.80 4.07
CA ALA A 33 -8.07 -1.21 3.12
C ALA A 33 -8.83 -2.29 2.34
N PHE A 34 -8.15 -3.35 1.88
CA PHE A 34 -8.82 -4.51 1.25
C PHE A 34 -9.80 -5.21 2.19
N VAL A 35 -9.41 -5.43 3.45
CA VAL A 35 -10.29 -6.08 4.45
C VAL A 35 -11.51 -5.20 4.74
N GLY A 36 -11.30 -3.89 4.97
CA GLY A 36 -12.36 -2.92 5.24
C GLY A 36 -13.32 -2.81 4.06
N ALA A 37 -12.79 -2.68 2.83
CA ALA A 37 -13.60 -2.62 1.61
C ALA A 37 -14.41 -3.89 1.38
N ALA A 38 -13.81 -5.06 1.57
CA ALA A 38 -14.49 -6.34 1.45
C ALA A 38 -15.64 -6.46 2.48
N TRP A 39 -15.38 -6.03 3.71
CA TRP A 39 -16.39 -6.04 4.77
C TRP A 39 -17.57 -5.11 4.44
N VAL A 40 -17.30 -3.84 4.06
CA VAL A 40 -18.35 -2.89 3.67
C VAL A 40 -19.11 -3.36 2.44
N LEU A 41 -18.43 -3.88 1.42
CA LEU A 41 -19.08 -4.43 0.23
C LEU A 41 -20.00 -5.59 0.60
N ALA A 42 -19.58 -6.50 1.49
CA ALA A 42 -20.42 -7.59 1.96
C ALA A 42 -21.68 -7.09 2.70
N LEU A 43 -21.54 -6.05 3.53
CA LEU A 43 -22.66 -5.42 4.23
C LEU A 43 -23.63 -4.76 3.25
N GLU A 44 -23.11 -4.03 2.28
CA GLU A 44 -23.93 -3.33 1.28
C GLU A 44 -24.64 -4.29 0.32
N LEU A 45 -23.96 -5.36 -0.12
CA LEU A 45 -24.62 -6.41 -0.91
C LEU A 45 -25.75 -7.07 -0.11
N LYS A 46 -25.51 -7.43 1.17
CA LYS A 46 -26.57 -7.92 2.07
C LYS A 46 -27.72 -6.92 2.23
N ARG A 47 -27.43 -5.61 2.27
CA ARG A 47 -28.46 -4.56 2.33
C ARG A 47 -29.30 -4.55 1.05
N LYS A 48 -28.69 -4.62 -0.14
CA LYS A 48 -29.39 -4.68 -1.43
C LYS A 48 -30.18 -5.97 -1.62
N GLU A 49 -29.69 -7.09 -1.08
CA GLU A 49 -30.42 -8.37 -1.04
C GLU A 49 -31.69 -8.27 -0.18
N LYS A 50 -31.60 -7.68 1.02
CA LYS A 50 -32.78 -7.41 1.87
C LYS A 50 -33.81 -6.50 1.21
N GLN A 51 -33.39 -5.64 0.29
CA GLN A 51 -34.27 -4.78 -0.52
C GLN A 51 -34.89 -5.50 -1.72
N GLY A 52 -34.56 -6.77 -1.96
CA GLY A 52 -35.02 -7.54 -3.13
C GLY A 52 -34.39 -7.10 -4.46
N LEU A 53 -33.35 -6.26 -4.43
CA LEU A 53 -32.67 -5.77 -5.63
C LEU A 53 -31.70 -6.80 -6.21
N LEU A 54 -31.19 -7.67 -5.35
CA LEU A 54 -30.27 -8.75 -5.65
C LEU A 54 -30.90 -10.08 -5.21
N ILE A 55 -30.81 -11.08 -6.09
CA ILE A 55 -31.40 -12.41 -5.89
C ILE A 55 -30.30 -13.47 -5.87
N PRO A 56 -30.49 -14.58 -5.12
CA PRO A 56 -29.53 -15.67 -5.11
C PRO A 56 -29.62 -16.47 -6.40
N ARG A 57 -28.54 -17.18 -6.71
CA ARG A 57 -28.51 -18.15 -7.81
C ARG A 57 -28.28 -19.55 -7.26
N GLU A 58 -29.02 -20.52 -7.79
CA GLU A 58 -28.77 -21.93 -7.51
C GLU A 58 -27.57 -22.41 -8.34
N GLU A 59 -26.54 -22.88 -7.66
CA GLU A 59 -25.37 -23.51 -8.27
C GLU A 59 -25.15 -24.88 -7.64
N THR A 60 -24.87 -25.87 -8.48
CA THR A 60 -24.56 -27.21 -8.02
C THR A 60 -23.10 -27.27 -7.59
N VAL A 61 -22.86 -27.48 -6.30
CA VAL A 61 -21.50 -27.63 -5.77
C VAL A 61 -21.28 -29.07 -5.32
N VAL A 62 -20.09 -29.59 -5.62
CA VAL A 62 -19.67 -30.93 -5.18
C VAL A 62 -19.15 -30.82 -3.75
N VAL A 63 -19.89 -31.41 -2.80
CA VAL A 63 -19.52 -31.42 -1.38
C VAL A 63 -18.88 -32.77 -1.03
N GLY A 64 -17.83 -32.74 -0.21
CA GLY A 64 -17.22 -33.96 0.34
C GLY A 64 -16.16 -34.64 -0.53
N LYS A 65 -15.71 -34.01 -1.63
CA LYS A 65 -14.58 -34.51 -2.43
C LYS A 65 -13.25 -34.37 -1.65
N PRO A 66 -12.39 -35.41 -1.61
CA PRO A 66 -11.05 -35.27 -1.04
C PRO A 66 -10.24 -34.20 -1.78
N ALA A 67 -9.20 -33.68 -1.14
CA ALA A 67 -8.26 -32.78 -1.80
C ALA A 67 -7.69 -33.47 -3.06
N SER A 68 -7.80 -32.82 -4.21
CA SER A 68 -7.17 -33.34 -5.41
C SER A 68 -5.65 -33.16 -5.32
N LEU A 69 -4.90 -34.01 -6.03
CA LEU A 69 -3.44 -33.87 -6.09
C LEU A 69 -3.04 -32.47 -6.59
N MET A 70 -3.75 -31.96 -7.60
CA MET A 70 -3.51 -30.60 -8.12
C MET A 70 -3.81 -29.51 -7.10
N GLU A 71 -4.83 -29.64 -6.25
CA GLU A 71 -5.10 -28.69 -5.16
C GLU A 71 -3.98 -28.68 -4.12
N LEU A 72 -3.43 -29.86 -3.79
CA LEU A 72 -2.33 -29.96 -2.84
C LEU A 72 -1.03 -29.40 -3.42
N ILE A 73 -0.73 -29.72 -4.69
CA ILE A 73 0.44 -29.19 -5.40
C ILE A 73 0.34 -27.68 -5.54
N SER A 74 -0.80 -27.14 -5.97
CA SER A 74 -0.95 -25.68 -6.15
C SER A 74 -0.84 -24.93 -4.83
N ASN A 75 -1.48 -25.42 -3.77
CA ASN A 75 -1.38 -24.81 -2.45
C ASN A 75 0.04 -24.93 -1.86
N GLY A 76 0.69 -26.06 -2.09
CA GLY A 76 2.10 -26.27 -1.75
C GLY A 76 3.03 -25.34 -2.50
N LEU A 77 2.83 -25.14 -3.81
CA LEU A 77 3.63 -24.21 -4.63
C LEU A 77 3.45 -22.76 -4.17
N ILE A 78 2.20 -22.34 -3.90
CA ILE A 78 1.93 -21.00 -3.34
C ILE A 78 2.64 -20.86 -1.99
N GLY A 79 2.55 -21.87 -1.12
CA GLY A 79 3.26 -21.90 0.15
C GLY A 79 4.76 -21.86 -0.01
N PHE A 80 5.31 -22.54 -1.02
CA PHE A 80 6.73 -22.51 -1.34
C PHE A 80 7.16 -21.10 -1.73
N LEU A 81 6.46 -20.46 -2.67
CA LEU A 81 6.80 -19.10 -3.11
C LEU A 81 6.72 -18.09 -1.96
N PHE A 82 5.65 -18.18 -1.14
CA PHE A 82 5.49 -17.35 0.04
C PHE A 82 6.61 -17.58 1.07
N GLY A 83 6.88 -18.83 1.42
CA GLY A 83 7.94 -19.16 2.37
C GLY A 83 9.33 -18.81 1.85
N TYR A 84 9.59 -19.05 0.58
CA TYR A 84 10.85 -18.75 -0.09
C TYR A 84 11.18 -17.27 0.03
N LYS A 85 10.19 -16.40 -0.24
CA LYS A 85 10.37 -14.96 -0.11
C LYS A 85 10.29 -14.48 1.33
N PHE A 86 9.19 -14.72 2.02
CA PHE A 86 8.91 -14.10 3.31
C PHE A 86 9.88 -14.55 4.41
N ILE A 87 10.21 -15.86 4.47
CA ILE A 87 11.23 -16.35 5.42
C ILE A 87 12.62 -15.84 5.00
N GLY A 88 12.90 -15.76 3.70
CA GLY A 88 14.13 -15.17 3.17
C GLY A 88 14.30 -13.70 3.58
N VAL A 89 13.25 -12.90 3.49
CA VAL A 89 13.27 -11.48 3.88
C VAL A 89 13.59 -11.31 5.37
N ILE A 90 13.10 -12.21 6.23
CA ILE A 90 13.28 -12.12 7.68
C ILE A 90 14.68 -12.59 8.11
N PHE A 91 15.19 -13.68 7.52
CA PHE A 91 16.39 -14.37 8.03
C PHE A 91 17.60 -14.32 7.09
N SER A 92 17.41 -14.00 5.82
CA SER A 92 18.44 -14.11 4.78
C SER A 92 18.68 -12.80 4.02
N LYS A 93 17.86 -11.76 4.23
CA LYS A 93 18.05 -10.43 3.64
C LYS A 93 19.28 -9.75 4.22
N ALA A 94 20.15 -9.24 3.35
CA ALA A 94 21.26 -8.38 3.78
C ALA A 94 20.72 -7.07 4.39
N PRO A 95 21.39 -6.48 5.40
CA PRO A 95 20.93 -5.24 6.03
C PRO A 95 20.75 -4.07 5.04
N GLU A 96 21.60 -4.02 4.01
CA GLU A 96 21.68 -2.95 3.02
C GLU A 96 20.59 -3.01 1.94
N VAL A 97 19.94 -4.18 1.75
CA VAL A 97 18.95 -4.40 0.69
C VAL A 97 17.55 -4.12 1.24
N SER A 98 16.73 -3.35 0.54
CA SER A 98 15.35 -3.09 0.99
C SER A 98 14.48 -4.37 0.96
N ALA A 99 13.43 -4.43 1.78
CA ALA A 99 12.53 -5.59 1.76
C ALA A 99 11.84 -5.77 0.39
N GLN A 100 11.48 -4.66 -0.26
CA GLN A 100 10.87 -4.66 -1.59
C GLN A 100 11.83 -5.23 -2.63
N GLU A 101 13.06 -4.72 -2.69
CA GLU A 101 14.09 -5.20 -3.63
C GLU A 101 14.34 -6.71 -3.47
N TYR A 102 14.44 -7.21 -2.25
CA TYR A 102 14.61 -8.64 -1.98
C TYR A 102 13.41 -9.49 -2.45
N ILE A 103 12.18 -9.00 -2.25
CA ILE A 103 10.97 -9.72 -2.68
C ILE A 103 10.98 -9.93 -4.20
N PHE A 104 11.41 -8.93 -4.97
CA PHE A 104 11.49 -9.00 -6.43
C PHE A 104 12.80 -9.58 -6.97
N SER A 105 13.81 -9.84 -6.12
CA SER A 105 15.07 -10.47 -6.55
C SER A 105 14.90 -11.96 -6.85
N LYS A 106 15.99 -12.65 -7.20
CA LYS A 106 16.00 -14.12 -7.31
C LYS A 106 16.31 -14.81 -5.98
N ASP A 107 16.69 -14.06 -4.94
CA ASP A 107 17.09 -14.63 -3.66
C ASP A 107 15.89 -15.05 -2.82
N GLY A 108 16.13 -15.98 -1.91
CA GLY A 108 15.13 -16.48 -0.97
C GLY A 108 15.64 -17.62 -0.12
N SER A 109 14.79 -18.08 0.79
CA SER A 109 15.06 -19.21 1.68
C SER A 109 14.42 -20.49 1.14
N PHE A 110 15.22 -21.35 0.48
CA PHE A 110 14.73 -22.63 -0.06
C PHE A 110 14.04 -23.49 1.02
N TRP A 111 14.67 -23.61 2.20
CA TRP A 111 14.12 -24.35 3.33
C TRP A 111 12.88 -23.69 3.93
N GLY A 112 12.85 -22.35 3.99
CA GLY A 112 11.65 -21.61 4.37
C GLY A 112 10.48 -21.88 3.43
N GLY A 113 10.74 -21.93 2.12
CA GLY A 113 9.77 -22.33 1.11
C GLY A 113 9.25 -23.74 1.34
N LEU A 114 10.14 -24.73 1.49
CA LEU A 114 9.76 -26.13 1.67
C LEU A 114 8.93 -26.34 2.95
N LEU A 115 9.27 -25.65 4.04
CA LEU A 115 8.52 -25.71 5.30
C LEU A 115 7.09 -25.18 5.12
N VAL A 116 6.93 -23.98 4.57
CA VAL A 116 5.60 -23.37 4.39
C VAL A 116 4.77 -24.15 3.37
N ALA A 117 5.38 -24.67 2.31
CA ALA A 117 4.73 -25.56 1.33
C ALA A 117 4.14 -26.80 2.01
N ALA A 118 4.93 -27.47 2.86
CA ALA A 118 4.48 -28.65 3.60
C ALA A 118 3.32 -28.31 4.56
N ILE A 119 3.42 -27.19 5.28
CA ILE A 119 2.37 -26.72 6.20
C ILE A 119 1.07 -26.45 5.45
N LEU A 120 1.09 -25.70 4.34
CA LEU A 120 -0.12 -25.37 3.58
C LEU A 120 -0.74 -26.59 2.89
N ALA A 121 0.08 -27.49 2.33
CA ALA A 121 -0.40 -28.74 1.75
C ALA A 121 -1.06 -29.63 2.83
N ALA A 122 -0.40 -29.79 3.99
CA ALA A 122 -0.93 -30.57 5.10
C ALA A 122 -2.21 -29.96 5.68
N ALA A 123 -2.26 -28.63 5.87
CA ALA A 123 -3.45 -27.92 6.32
C ALA A 123 -4.62 -28.12 5.36
N LYS A 124 -4.38 -28.02 4.04
CA LYS A 124 -5.42 -28.23 3.02
C LYS A 124 -5.92 -29.65 2.98
N TRP A 125 -5.01 -30.61 3.08
CA TRP A 125 -5.35 -32.01 3.17
C TRP A 125 -6.21 -32.28 4.41
N TYR A 126 -5.79 -31.78 5.57
CA TYR A 126 -6.52 -31.94 6.83
C TYR A 126 -7.93 -31.35 6.74
N GLU A 127 -8.07 -30.11 6.23
CA GLU A 127 -9.35 -29.44 6.05
C GLU A 127 -10.32 -30.25 5.17
N LYS A 128 -9.83 -30.71 4.01
CA LYS A 128 -10.64 -31.48 3.05
C LYS A 128 -10.96 -32.88 3.57
N ASN A 129 -10.02 -33.52 4.26
CA ASN A 129 -10.24 -34.86 4.81
C ASN A 129 -11.26 -34.81 5.96
N LYS A 130 -11.26 -33.76 6.78
CA LYS A 130 -12.28 -33.52 7.82
C LYS A 130 -13.69 -33.30 7.25
N ARG A 131 -13.77 -32.72 6.04
CA ARG A 131 -15.03 -32.42 5.33
C ARG A 131 -15.42 -33.49 4.31
N LYS A 132 -14.65 -34.57 4.18
CA LYS A 132 -14.86 -35.64 3.19
C LYS A 132 -16.12 -36.44 3.52
N LEU A 133 -16.93 -36.71 2.51
CA LEU A 133 -18.08 -37.62 2.61
C LEU A 133 -17.70 -38.98 2.01
N LYS A 134 -18.41 -40.04 2.40
CA LYS A 134 -18.20 -41.40 1.85
C LYS A 134 -18.42 -41.43 0.33
N THR A 135 -19.39 -40.65 -0.14
CA THR A 135 -19.64 -40.39 -1.56
C THR A 135 -19.79 -38.88 -1.75
N PRO A 136 -19.05 -38.26 -2.67
CA PRO A 136 -19.25 -36.85 -3.01
C PRO A 136 -20.69 -36.62 -3.49
N GLU A 137 -21.35 -35.61 -2.93
CA GLU A 137 -22.75 -35.29 -3.26
C GLU A 137 -22.81 -33.98 -4.05
N TYR A 138 -23.62 -33.97 -5.10
CA TYR A 138 -24.02 -32.75 -5.81
C TYR A 138 -25.16 -32.11 -5.04
N ARG A 139 -24.88 -31.00 -4.36
CA ARG A 139 -25.92 -30.24 -3.65
C ARG A 139 -26.20 -28.93 -4.37
N PRO A 140 -27.45 -28.65 -4.75
CA PRO A 140 -27.83 -27.32 -5.18
C PRO A 140 -27.73 -26.41 -3.96
N ILE A 141 -26.80 -25.46 -4.00
CA ILE A 141 -26.69 -24.43 -2.97
C ILE A 141 -27.11 -23.09 -3.57
N ARG A 142 -27.83 -22.30 -2.78
CA ARG A 142 -28.15 -20.92 -3.13
C ARG A 142 -26.97 -20.06 -2.73
N ILE A 143 -26.31 -19.48 -3.73
CA ILE A 143 -25.18 -18.57 -3.51
C ILE A 143 -25.69 -17.15 -3.69
N TRP A 144 -25.50 -16.34 -2.65
CA TRP A 144 -25.87 -14.94 -2.65
C TRP A 144 -24.73 -14.07 -3.18
N PRO A 145 -25.02 -12.89 -3.75
CA PRO A 145 -23.99 -11.95 -4.17
C PRO A 145 -22.96 -11.60 -3.07
N HIS A 146 -23.38 -11.47 -1.81
CA HIS A 146 -22.43 -11.22 -0.71
C HIS A 146 -21.45 -12.37 -0.45
N ASP A 147 -21.80 -13.61 -0.80
CA ASP A 147 -20.88 -14.76 -0.69
C ASP A 147 -19.74 -14.68 -1.71
N ARG A 148 -19.90 -13.86 -2.76
CA ARG A 148 -18.93 -13.68 -3.85
C ARG A 148 -17.90 -12.60 -3.59
N VAL A 149 -17.95 -11.92 -2.44
CA VAL A 149 -17.01 -10.82 -2.13
C VAL A 149 -15.56 -11.30 -2.17
N GLY A 150 -15.26 -12.50 -1.68
CA GLY A 150 -13.91 -13.08 -1.77
C GLY A 150 -13.43 -13.23 -3.21
N ASP A 151 -14.28 -13.76 -4.09
CA ASP A 151 -13.99 -13.88 -5.53
C ASP A 151 -13.73 -12.50 -6.15
N ILE A 152 -14.58 -11.51 -5.83
CA ILE A 152 -14.46 -10.13 -6.33
C ILE A 152 -13.13 -9.50 -5.91
N VAL A 153 -12.75 -9.65 -4.63
CA VAL A 153 -11.49 -9.12 -4.09
C VAL A 153 -10.29 -9.74 -4.78
N ILE A 154 -10.27 -11.06 -4.98
CA ILE A 154 -9.16 -11.74 -5.67
C ILE A 154 -9.07 -11.28 -7.13
N ILE A 155 -10.20 -11.18 -7.84
CA ILE A 155 -10.22 -10.69 -9.22
C ILE A 155 -9.73 -9.24 -9.27
N ALA A 156 -10.20 -8.37 -8.38
CA ALA A 156 -9.78 -6.98 -8.32
C ALA A 156 -8.27 -6.85 -8.05
N LEU A 157 -7.71 -7.66 -7.15
CA LEU A 157 -6.28 -7.68 -6.86
C LEU A 157 -5.46 -8.11 -8.08
N LEU A 158 -5.81 -9.24 -8.71
CA LEU A 158 -5.05 -9.79 -9.84
C LEU A 158 -5.11 -8.87 -11.05
N PHE A 159 -6.31 -8.42 -11.43
CA PHE A 159 -6.49 -7.55 -12.60
C PHE A 159 -6.09 -6.11 -12.33
N GLY A 160 -6.09 -5.67 -11.06
CA GLY A 160 -5.56 -4.37 -10.66
C GLY A 160 -4.05 -4.29 -10.81
N ILE A 161 -3.31 -5.30 -10.34
CA ILE A 161 -1.85 -5.36 -10.53
C ILE A 161 -1.52 -5.50 -12.02
N LEU A 162 -2.22 -6.41 -12.73
CA LEU A 162 -2.01 -6.61 -14.16
C LEU A 162 -2.26 -5.33 -14.97
N GLY A 163 -3.37 -4.63 -14.69
CA GLY A 163 -3.71 -3.38 -15.37
C GLY A 163 -2.74 -2.26 -15.06
N ALA A 164 -2.29 -2.14 -13.82
CA ALA A 164 -1.34 -1.12 -13.41
C ALA A 164 0.00 -1.29 -14.12
N LYS A 165 0.50 -2.53 -14.22
CA LYS A 165 1.72 -2.86 -14.97
C LYS A 165 1.57 -2.67 -16.47
N LEU A 166 0.42 -3.04 -17.04
CA LEU A 166 0.18 -2.88 -18.47
C LEU A 166 0.21 -1.40 -18.87
N PHE A 167 -0.42 -0.53 -18.08
CA PHE A 167 -0.47 0.89 -18.39
C PHE A 167 0.86 1.58 -18.14
N ASP A 168 1.58 1.21 -17.08
CA ASP A 168 2.94 1.68 -16.84
C ASP A 168 3.87 1.38 -18.02
N ALA A 169 3.77 0.16 -18.57
CA ALA A 169 4.52 -0.26 -19.75
C ALA A 169 4.15 0.54 -21.02
N VAL A 170 2.91 1.01 -21.13
CA VAL A 170 2.45 1.86 -22.25
C VAL A 170 2.90 3.31 -22.06
N GLU A 171 2.88 3.82 -20.83
CA GLU A 171 3.34 5.17 -20.48
C GLU A 171 4.85 5.31 -20.65
N HIS A 172 5.61 4.27 -20.32
CA HIS A 172 7.08 4.21 -20.43
C HIS A 172 7.53 3.28 -21.58
N TRP A 173 6.98 3.50 -22.77
CA TRP A 173 7.18 2.62 -23.92
C TRP A 173 8.65 2.50 -24.36
N ASP A 174 9.41 3.59 -24.33
CA ASP A 174 10.83 3.59 -24.71
C ASP A 174 11.67 2.75 -23.74
N ASP A 175 11.39 2.86 -22.44
CA ASP A 175 12.05 2.07 -21.40
C ASP A 175 11.68 0.59 -21.49
N LEU A 176 10.43 0.28 -21.84
CA LEU A 176 9.96 -1.09 -22.06
C LEU A 176 10.68 -1.74 -23.26
N ILE A 177 10.88 -1.02 -24.36
CA ILE A 177 11.62 -1.55 -25.52
C ILE A 177 13.08 -1.81 -25.15
N ALA A 178 13.68 -0.93 -24.35
CA ALA A 178 15.08 -1.05 -23.94
C ALA A 178 15.32 -2.24 -23.00
N ASP A 179 14.44 -2.46 -22.02
CA ASP A 179 14.51 -3.62 -21.11
C ASP A 179 13.12 -4.21 -20.79
N PRO A 180 12.57 -5.06 -21.67
CA PRO A 180 11.22 -5.58 -21.51
C PRO A 180 11.04 -6.44 -20.26
N VAL A 181 12.05 -7.26 -19.93
CA VAL A 181 11.96 -8.18 -18.78
C VAL A 181 12.15 -7.39 -17.49
N GLY A 182 13.12 -6.47 -17.45
CA GLY A 182 13.35 -5.61 -16.30
C GLY A 182 12.12 -4.77 -15.96
N GLN A 183 11.50 -4.13 -16.96
CA GLN A 183 10.34 -3.27 -16.72
C GLN A 183 9.08 -4.04 -16.28
N ILE A 184 8.77 -5.17 -16.92
CA ILE A 184 7.56 -5.95 -16.57
C ILE A 184 7.66 -6.53 -15.15
N PHE A 185 8.84 -7.01 -14.75
CA PHE A 185 9.06 -7.64 -13.44
C PHE A 185 9.66 -6.70 -12.39
N SER A 186 9.84 -5.42 -12.71
CA SER A 186 10.34 -4.43 -11.75
C SER A 186 9.37 -4.28 -10.57
N ALA A 187 9.94 -3.95 -9.40
CA ALA A 187 9.16 -3.65 -8.21
C ALA A 187 8.45 -2.29 -8.26
N SER A 188 8.84 -1.43 -9.19
CA SER A 188 8.36 -0.06 -9.42
C SER A 188 7.43 0.00 -10.63
N GLY A 189 6.81 1.15 -10.91
CA GLY A 189 5.98 1.31 -12.12
C GLY A 189 4.62 0.63 -11.98
N LEU A 190 3.70 1.29 -11.28
CA LEU A 190 2.32 0.85 -11.11
C LEU A 190 1.39 2.02 -11.38
N THR A 191 0.87 2.12 -12.60
CA THR A 191 -0.05 3.19 -12.98
C THR A 191 -1.44 2.95 -12.39
N PHE A 192 -1.89 3.86 -11.53
CA PHE A 192 -3.18 3.75 -10.84
C PHE A 192 -4.37 3.56 -11.80
N TYR A 193 -4.44 4.37 -12.86
CA TYR A 193 -5.56 4.33 -13.81
C TYR A 193 -5.68 2.97 -14.50
N GLY A 194 -4.55 2.36 -14.88
CA GLY A 194 -4.55 1.03 -15.49
C GLY A 194 -5.11 -0.03 -14.55
N GLY A 195 -4.70 0.01 -13.28
CA GLY A 195 -5.21 -0.92 -12.28
C GLY A 195 -6.71 -0.75 -12.05
N LEU A 196 -7.18 0.50 -11.90
CA LEU A 196 -8.59 0.80 -11.69
C LEU A 196 -9.47 0.32 -12.87
N ILE A 197 -9.09 0.66 -14.10
CA ILE A 197 -9.89 0.37 -15.30
C ILE A 197 -9.98 -1.14 -15.53
N VAL A 198 -8.85 -1.84 -15.52
CA VAL A 198 -8.80 -3.27 -15.84
C VAL A 198 -9.48 -4.10 -14.74
N ALA A 199 -9.26 -3.76 -13.45
CA ALA A 199 -9.97 -4.41 -12.35
C ALA A 199 -11.48 -4.18 -12.41
N ALA A 200 -11.93 -2.94 -12.68
CA ALA A 200 -13.36 -2.63 -12.78
C ALA A 200 -14.04 -3.43 -13.90
N ILE A 201 -13.40 -3.52 -15.09
CA ILE A 201 -13.91 -4.31 -16.21
C ILE A 201 -14.00 -5.79 -15.83
N ALA A 202 -12.94 -6.37 -15.25
CA ALA A 202 -12.91 -7.77 -14.87
C ALA A 202 -13.97 -8.12 -13.82
N VAL A 203 -14.13 -7.27 -12.79
CA VAL A 203 -15.15 -7.43 -11.75
C VAL A 203 -16.56 -7.30 -12.32
N CYS A 204 -16.82 -6.30 -13.17
CA CYS A 204 -18.13 -6.13 -13.81
C CYS A 204 -18.47 -7.32 -14.72
N TRP A 205 -17.50 -7.82 -15.48
CA TRP A 205 -17.70 -8.99 -16.33
C TRP A 205 -17.97 -10.26 -15.52
N TYR A 206 -17.23 -10.48 -14.43
CA TYR A 206 -17.48 -11.58 -13.49
C TYR A 206 -18.89 -11.48 -12.88
N ALA A 207 -19.25 -10.30 -12.39
CA ALA A 207 -20.56 -10.04 -11.78
C ALA A 207 -21.70 -10.30 -12.76
N TYR A 208 -21.56 -9.84 -14.01
CA TYR A 208 -22.52 -10.09 -15.09
C TYR A 208 -22.70 -11.59 -15.33
N LYS A 209 -21.61 -12.36 -15.45
CA LYS A 209 -21.66 -13.83 -15.61
C LYS A 209 -22.35 -14.53 -14.43
N LYS A 210 -22.23 -13.97 -13.23
CA LYS A 210 -22.88 -14.47 -12.01
C LYS A 210 -24.31 -13.98 -11.82
N GLY A 211 -24.83 -13.13 -12.71
CA GLY A 211 -26.21 -12.62 -12.63
C GLY A 211 -26.38 -11.49 -11.61
N ILE A 212 -25.28 -10.92 -11.11
CA ILE A 212 -25.31 -9.76 -10.22
C ILE A 212 -25.57 -8.52 -11.08
N LYS A 213 -26.65 -7.78 -10.76
CA LYS A 213 -26.98 -6.54 -11.48
C LYS A 213 -25.91 -5.49 -11.22
N ILE A 214 -25.16 -5.11 -12.26
CA ILE A 214 -23.98 -4.22 -12.17
C ILE A 214 -24.29 -2.90 -11.48
N LYS A 215 -25.44 -2.26 -11.79
CA LYS A 215 -25.83 -1.00 -11.13
C LYS A 215 -25.87 -1.09 -9.60
N HIS A 216 -26.32 -2.22 -9.06
CA HIS A 216 -26.41 -2.43 -7.62
C HIS A 216 -25.08 -2.85 -7.01
N LEU A 217 -24.22 -3.52 -7.80
CA LEU A 217 -22.84 -3.79 -7.40
C LEU A 217 -22.04 -2.48 -7.30
N LEU A 218 -22.13 -1.60 -8.29
CA LEU A 218 -21.43 -0.31 -8.29
C LEU A 218 -21.88 0.58 -7.13
N ASP A 219 -23.19 0.66 -6.89
CA ASP A 219 -23.81 1.35 -5.75
C ASP A 219 -23.31 0.78 -4.40
N ALA A 220 -23.24 -0.55 -4.27
CA ALA A 220 -22.69 -1.21 -3.09
C ALA A 220 -21.16 -1.03 -2.93
N ALA A 221 -20.43 -0.92 -4.04
CA ALA A 221 -18.98 -0.75 -4.04
C ALA A 221 -18.55 0.69 -3.72
N ALA A 222 -19.38 1.70 -4.00
CA ALA A 222 -19.05 3.10 -3.75
C ALA A 222 -18.58 3.38 -2.30
N PRO A 223 -19.33 3.03 -1.23
CA PRO A 223 -18.87 3.25 0.14
C PRO A 223 -17.66 2.38 0.51
N ALA A 224 -17.50 1.21 -0.09
CA ALA A 224 -16.33 0.35 0.12
C ALA A 224 -15.05 1.00 -0.46
N LEU A 225 -15.15 1.61 -1.65
CA LEU A 225 -14.04 2.34 -2.28
C LEU A 225 -13.69 3.62 -1.53
N MET A 226 -14.67 4.37 -1.04
CA MET A 226 -14.43 5.55 -0.19
C MET A 226 -13.67 5.17 1.09
N LEU A 227 -14.09 4.10 1.77
CA LEU A 227 -13.39 3.62 2.96
C LEU A 227 -11.97 3.14 2.61
N ALA A 228 -11.80 2.41 1.51
CA ALA A 228 -10.49 1.94 1.06
C ALA A 228 -9.52 3.10 0.81
N TYR A 229 -10.01 4.15 0.12
CA TYR A 229 -9.24 5.36 -0.15
C TYR A 229 -8.85 6.08 1.15
N ALA A 230 -9.79 6.26 2.08
CA ALA A 230 -9.52 6.90 3.37
C ALA A 230 -8.43 6.14 4.17
N ILE A 231 -8.53 4.80 4.25
CA ILE A 231 -7.52 3.95 4.90
C ILE A 231 -6.17 4.05 4.19
N GLY A 232 -6.16 4.08 2.86
CA GLY A 232 -4.96 4.28 2.05
C GLY A 232 -4.26 5.60 2.37
N ARG A 233 -5.02 6.71 2.45
CA ARG A 233 -4.51 8.03 2.79
C ARG A 233 -3.99 8.15 4.23
N ILE A 234 -4.58 7.41 5.17
CA ILE A 234 -3.98 7.25 6.50
C ILE A 234 -2.61 6.56 6.37
N GLY A 235 -2.50 5.54 5.52
CA GLY A 235 -1.22 4.89 5.17
C GLY A 235 -0.16 5.87 4.69
N CYS A 236 -0.51 6.72 3.72
CA CYS A 236 0.37 7.78 3.21
C CYS A 236 0.81 8.72 4.34
N GLN A 237 -0.14 9.15 5.18
CA GLN A 237 0.12 10.05 6.30
C GLN A 237 1.11 9.47 7.31
N VAL A 238 0.96 8.19 7.69
CA VAL A 238 1.80 7.58 8.74
C VAL A 238 3.16 7.13 8.23
N ALA A 239 3.25 6.73 6.95
CA ALA A 239 4.51 6.34 6.31
C ALA A 239 5.36 7.55 5.92
N GLY A 240 4.72 8.66 5.53
CA GLY A 240 5.40 9.77 4.89
C GLY A 240 5.95 9.35 3.53
N ASP A 241 5.07 8.93 2.62
CA ASP A 241 5.42 8.39 1.31
C ASP A 241 5.50 9.45 0.19
N GLY A 242 5.44 10.73 0.55
CA GLY A 242 5.55 11.82 -0.41
C GLY A 242 4.22 12.46 -0.78
N ASP A 243 3.07 11.95 -0.36
CA ASP A 243 1.75 12.52 -0.75
C ASP A 243 1.38 13.82 -0.01
N TRP A 244 2.35 14.51 0.58
CA TRP A 244 2.14 15.79 1.25
C TRP A 244 1.97 16.96 0.28
N GLY A 245 1.28 17.99 0.75
CA GLY A 245 0.89 19.15 -0.04
C GLY A 245 1.99 20.18 -0.27
N ILE A 246 1.56 21.37 -0.66
CA ILE A 246 2.43 22.55 -0.81
C ILE A 246 2.95 23.02 0.55
N PHE A 247 3.96 23.89 0.54
CA PHE A 247 4.54 24.43 1.76
C PHE A 247 3.57 25.38 2.48
N ASN A 248 3.59 25.34 3.82
CA ASN A 248 2.86 26.31 4.62
C ASN A 248 3.82 27.40 5.11
N SER A 249 3.78 28.58 4.47
CA SER A 249 4.70 29.68 4.74
C SER A 249 4.37 30.45 6.03
N ALA A 250 3.31 30.07 6.76
CA ALA A 250 3.05 30.59 8.10
C ALA A 250 3.98 30.00 9.18
N TYR A 251 4.76 28.98 8.82
CA TYR A 251 5.62 28.22 9.72
C TYR A 251 7.01 28.00 9.12
N ILE A 252 7.98 27.72 9.98
CA ILE A 252 9.31 27.19 9.65
C ILE A 252 9.58 25.98 10.55
N SER A 253 10.66 25.26 10.28
CA SER A 253 11.12 24.18 11.16
C SER A 253 12.63 24.18 11.34
N ASN A 254 13.08 23.64 12.47
CA ASN A 254 14.49 23.34 12.68
C ASN A 254 14.89 22.00 12.02
N GLU A 255 16.17 21.65 12.12
CA GLU A 255 16.76 20.41 11.61
C GLU A 255 16.24 19.12 12.27
N TYR A 256 15.51 19.23 13.39
CA TYR A 256 14.83 18.11 14.05
C TYR A 256 13.34 18.02 13.66
N GLY A 257 12.87 18.87 12.74
CA GLY A 257 11.47 18.92 12.33
C GLY A 257 10.53 19.63 13.29
N LYS A 258 11.04 20.31 14.32
CA LYS A 258 10.20 21.07 15.25
C LYS A 258 9.66 22.32 14.56
N VAL A 259 8.34 22.41 14.47
CA VAL A 259 7.63 23.49 13.78
C VAL A 259 7.44 24.70 14.70
N THR A 260 7.71 25.90 14.19
CA THR A 260 7.46 27.20 14.84
C THR A 260 6.82 28.17 13.86
N THR A 261 6.07 29.15 14.36
CA THR A 261 5.48 30.20 13.51
C THR A 261 6.57 31.05 12.88
N ALA A 262 6.45 31.35 11.58
CA ALA A 262 7.39 32.18 10.85
C ALA A 262 7.15 33.67 11.13
N PHE A 263 8.20 34.41 11.44
CA PHE A 263 8.22 35.87 11.40
C PHE A 263 8.42 36.37 9.95
N PRO A 264 8.10 37.65 9.65
CA PRO A 264 8.27 38.20 8.31
C PRO A 264 9.71 38.00 7.78
N GLY A 265 9.83 37.40 6.59
CA GLY A 265 11.12 37.12 5.94
C GLY A 265 11.79 35.80 6.36
N GLU A 266 11.33 35.12 7.41
CA GLU A 266 11.95 33.86 7.85
C GLU A 266 11.69 32.71 6.89
N TYR A 267 10.52 32.67 6.26
CA TYR A 267 10.20 31.67 5.25
C TYR A 267 11.17 31.76 4.06
N GLU A 268 11.39 32.97 3.55
CA GLU A 268 12.30 33.24 2.44
C GLU A 268 13.76 32.93 2.84
N GLN A 269 14.15 33.23 4.07
CA GLN A 269 15.46 32.86 4.61
C GLN A 269 15.61 31.34 4.69
N GLN A 270 14.58 30.61 5.10
CA GLN A 270 14.57 29.14 5.16
C GLN A 270 14.71 28.55 3.75
N LEU A 271 13.97 29.06 2.77
CA LEU A 271 14.10 28.65 1.37
C LEU A 271 15.52 28.89 0.85
N LYS A 272 16.12 30.03 1.17
CA LYS A 272 17.50 30.36 0.81
C LYS A 272 18.52 29.44 1.49
N LYS A 273 18.32 29.12 2.77
CA LYS A 273 19.18 28.21 3.53
C LYS A 273 19.26 26.83 2.87
N TYR A 274 18.16 26.35 2.33
CA TYR A 274 18.07 25.05 1.65
C TYR A 274 17.85 25.19 0.14
N GLU A 275 18.45 26.20 -0.49
CA GLU A 275 18.21 26.51 -1.91
C GLU A 275 18.52 25.32 -2.84
N THR A 276 19.55 24.54 -2.53
CA THR A 276 19.93 23.38 -3.35
C THR A 276 18.88 22.27 -3.31
N TYR A 277 18.16 22.14 -2.18
CA TYR A 277 17.04 21.21 -2.07
C TYR A 277 15.89 21.64 -2.98
N PHE A 278 15.46 22.91 -2.89
CA PHE A 278 14.31 23.40 -3.67
C PHE A 278 14.59 23.54 -5.17
N LEU A 279 15.81 23.89 -5.56
CA LEU A 279 16.15 24.14 -6.96
C LEU A 279 16.67 22.89 -7.69
N GLN A 280 17.31 21.97 -6.97
CA GLN A 280 18.01 20.83 -7.59
C GLN A 280 17.60 19.48 -7.01
N GLY A 281 16.79 19.44 -5.95
CA GLY A 281 16.37 18.19 -5.31
C GLY A 281 17.51 17.53 -4.53
N LYS A 282 18.58 18.28 -4.22
CA LYS A 282 19.81 17.76 -3.66
C LYS A 282 20.14 18.37 -2.30
N VAL A 283 20.74 17.57 -1.44
CA VAL A 283 21.22 17.99 -0.12
C VAL A 283 22.66 17.55 0.09
N ASN A 284 23.39 18.28 0.93
CA ASN A 284 24.74 17.90 1.32
C ASN A 284 24.67 16.88 2.45
N ASP A 285 25.19 15.69 2.20
CA ASP A 285 25.35 14.62 3.18
C ASP A 285 26.84 14.25 3.25
N SER A 286 27.47 14.51 4.40
CA SER A 286 28.85 14.11 4.66
C SER A 286 29.85 14.53 3.56
N ASN A 287 29.70 15.76 3.05
CA ASN A 287 30.46 16.34 1.94
C ASN A 287 30.19 15.72 0.55
N ARG A 288 29.04 15.07 0.38
CA ARG A 288 28.56 14.57 -0.91
C ARG A 288 27.18 15.14 -1.18
N MET A 289 26.98 15.68 -2.37
CA MET A 289 25.66 16.08 -2.84
C MET A 289 24.90 14.84 -3.27
N ILE A 290 23.79 14.55 -2.60
CA ILE A 290 22.91 13.44 -2.91
C ILE A 290 21.56 13.97 -3.38
N TYR A 291 20.90 13.23 -4.27
CA TYR A 291 19.55 13.52 -4.72
C TYR A 291 18.55 12.86 -3.78
N VAL A 292 17.58 13.64 -3.28
CA VAL A 292 16.61 13.19 -2.26
C VAL A 292 15.16 13.45 -2.64
N THR A 293 14.90 14.29 -3.63
CA THR A 293 13.53 14.62 -4.05
C THR A 293 13.50 15.07 -5.50
N ASP A 294 12.39 14.78 -6.17
CA ASP A 294 12.07 15.26 -7.52
C ASP A 294 11.29 16.57 -7.53
N ARG A 295 10.85 17.04 -6.35
CA ARG A 295 10.13 18.29 -6.15
C ARG A 295 11.04 19.51 -6.27
N THR A 296 11.37 19.86 -7.51
CA THR A 296 12.25 20.98 -7.85
C THR A 296 11.51 22.13 -8.52
N TYR A 297 12.02 23.34 -8.34
CA TYR A 297 11.43 24.58 -8.84
C TYR A 297 12.46 25.42 -9.58
N ALA A 298 12.04 26.14 -10.62
CA ALA A 298 12.94 26.96 -11.43
C ALA A 298 13.61 28.08 -10.62
N THR A 299 12.89 28.66 -9.66
CA THR A 299 13.39 29.69 -8.74
C THR A 299 12.76 29.53 -7.36
N LEU A 300 13.38 30.13 -6.32
CA LEU A 300 12.79 30.13 -4.97
C LEU A 300 11.43 30.85 -4.92
N ALA A 301 11.21 31.84 -5.79
CA ALA A 301 9.93 32.55 -5.87
C ALA A 301 8.80 31.70 -6.46
N THR A 302 9.13 30.63 -7.19
CA THR A 302 8.14 29.70 -7.79
C THR A 302 7.80 28.52 -6.88
N VAL A 303 8.40 28.42 -5.69
CA VAL A 303 8.08 27.38 -4.71
C VAL A 303 6.62 27.55 -4.26
N PRO A 304 5.71 26.60 -4.51
CA PRO A 304 4.30 26.73 -4.16
C PRO A 304 4.12 26.77 -2.65
N HIS A 305 3.47 27.82 -2.16
CA HIS A 305 3.18 27.95 -0.74
C HIS A 305 1.87 28.68 -0.48
N LYS A 306 1.33 28.47 0.72
CA LYS A 306 0.21 29.25 1.25
C LYS A 306 0.45 29.55 2.71
N SER A 307 0.17 30.78 3.13
CA SER A 307 0.29 31.17 4.54
C SER A 307 -1.04 30.92 5.24
N VAL A 308 -1.12 29.86 6.05
CA VAL A 308 -2.29 29.56 6.87
C VAL A 308 -1.85 29.16 8.27
N LYS A 309 -2.18 29.98 9.27
CA LYS A 309 -1.97 29.62 10.67
C LYS A 309 -3.05 28.64 11.11
N ALA A 310 -2.67 27.69 11.95
CA ALA A 310 -3.59 26.84 12.68
C ALA A 310 -4.56 27.69 13.49
N VAL A 311 -5.80 27.22 13.57
CA VAL A 311 -6.80 27.80 14.47
C VAL A 311 -6.41 27.47 15.91
N ASP A 312 -6.56 28.40 16.85
CA ASP A 312 -5.99 28.32 18.20
C ASP A 312 -6.29 27.02 18.97
N PHE A 313 -7.45 26.40 18.76
CA PHE A 313 -7.84 25.15 19.44
C PHE A 313 -7.36 23.87 18.71
N LEU A 314 -6.86 24.00 17.48
CA LEU A 314 -6.39 22.89 16.68
C LEU A 314 -4.86 22.78 16.76
N PRO A 315 -4.32 21.55 16.83
CA PRO A 315 -2.88 21.38 16.87
C PRO A 315 -2.21 21.81 15.56
N VAL A 316 -1.02 22.39 15.67
CA VAL A 316 -0.24 22.89 14.52
C VAL A 316 0.07 21.80 13.49
N TRP A 317 0.27 20.55 13.93
CA TRP A 317 0.56 19.43 13.02
C TRP A 317 -0.56 19.15 12.02
N LEU A 318 -1.79 19.62 12.27
CA LEU A 318 -2.87 19.57 11.29
C LEU A 318 -2.64 20.52 10.11
N PHE A 319 -1.87 21.60 10.27
CA PHE A 319 -1.67 22.64 9.27
C PHE A 319 -0.24 22.72 8.72
N ALA A 320 0.73 22.25 9.51
CA ALA A 320 2.14 22.29 9.18
C ALA A 320 2.83 21.05 9.75
N TYR A 321 3.28 20.17 8.86
CA TYR A 321 3.97 18.94 9.22
C TYR A 321 5.25 18.77 8.43
N THR A 322 6.27 18.15 9.04
CA THR A 322 7.62 18.03 8.49
C THR A 322 7.99 16.60 8.11
N TYR A 323 7.09 15.64 8.35
CA TYR A 323 7.28 14.22 8.05
C TYR A 323 8.66 13.69 8.48
N PRO A 324 9.01 13.77 9.78
CA PRO A 324 10.28 13.24 10.27
C PRO A 324 10.32 11.72 10.15
N LYS A 325 11.44 11.18 9.67
CA LYS A 325 11.65 9.76 9.37
C LYS A 325 10.69 9.22 8.31
N ASN A 326 10.45 10.00 7.26
CA ASN A 326 9.59 9.58 6.15
C ASN A 326 10.20 8.41 5.36
N VAL A 327 9.36 7.55 4.78
CA VAL A 327 9.81 6.30 4.13
C VAL A 327 10.66 6.56 2.88
N ASN A 328 10.47 7.70 2.21
CA ASN A 328 11.24 8.08 1.02
C ASN A 328 12.65 8.59 1.34
N ALA A 329 12.97 8.83 2.61
CA ALA A 329 14.17 9.55 3.00
C ALA A 329 14.29 10.90 2.22
N ASP A 330 13.17 11.64 2.13
CA ASP A 330 13.14 13.00 1.57
C ASP A 330 13.56 14.00 2.66
N GLY A 331 14.36 14.98 2.27
CA GLY A 331 14.71 16.15 3.08
C GLY A 331 16.14 16.13 3.62
N ILE A 332 16.33 16.88 4.70
CA ILE A 332 17.63 17.07 5.34
C ILE A 332 17.85 16.04 6.45
N LEU A 333 19.11 15.76 6.75
CA LEU A 333 19.47 14.85 7.84
C LEU A 333 19.01 15.40 9.19
N ILE A 334 18.44 14.51 10.00
CA ILE A 334 18.21 14.75 11.42
C ILE A 334 19.57 14.58 12.13
N PRO A 335 20.10 15.60 12.82
CA PRO A 335 21.42 15.50 13.44
C PRO A 335 21.51 14.34 14.43
N GLY A 336 22.54 13.51 14.27
CA GLY A 336 22.81 12.36 15.14
C GLY A 336 21.96 11.11 14.86
N ASP A 337 21.09 11.13 13.85
CA ASP A 337 20.27 9.98 13.47
C ASP A 337 20.96 9.14 12.38
N THR A 338 21.39 7.93 12.75
CA THR A 338 22.10 6.99 11.85
C THR A 338 21.17 5.94 11.24
N ASP A 339 19.86 6.09 11.44
CA ASP A 339 18.87 5.15 10.92
C ASP A 339 18.67 5.29 9.40
N GLU A 340 18.09 4.28 8.74
CA GLU A 340 17.76 4.32 7.31
C GLU A 340 16.77 5.45 6.98
N HIS A 341 15.83 5.71 7.89
CA HIS A 341 14.86 6.79 7.78
C HIS A 341 15.26 7.96 8.69
N ASN A 342 16.36 8.63 8.37
CA ASN A 342 16.98 9.68 9.18
C ASN A 342 16.75 11.11 8.67
N ARG A 343 15.71 11.33 7.86
CA ARG A 343 15.46 12.64 7.23
C ARG A 343 14.14 13.28 7.62
N VAL A 344 14.10 14.58 7.44
CA VAL A 344 12.96 15.45 7.72
C VAL A 344 12.87 16.56 6.68
N LEU A 345 11.66 16.99 6.34
CA LEU A 345 11.49 18.06 5.37
C LEU A 345 12.07 19.38 5.93
N PRO A 346 12.85 20.13 5.12
CA PRO A 346 13.46 21.38 5.57
C PRO A 346 12.45 22.51 5.80
N GLN A 347 11.22 22.36 5.29
CA GLN A 347 10.14 23.33 5.41
C GLN A 347 8.81 22.59 5.62
N PRO A 348 7.96 23.01 6.58
CA PRO A 348 6.66 22.37 6.80
C PRO A 348 5.72 22.49 5.60
N VAL A 349 4.95 21.44 5.39
CA VAL A 349 3.94 21.30 4.34
C VAL A 349 2.57 21.06 4.95
N PHE A 350 1.52 21.27 4.17
CA PHE A 350 0.18 20.82 4.55
C PHE A 350 0.11 19.29 4.52
N PRO A 351 -0.40 18.63 5.58
CA PRO A 351 -0.56 17.18 5.60
C PRO A 351 -1.77 16.73 4.78
N THR A 352 -1.70 16.92 3.46
CA THR A 352 -2.79 16.60 2.52
C THR A 352 -3.39 15.20 2.68
N PRO A 353 -2.62 14.12 2.90
CA PRO A 353 -3.20 12.79 3.05
C PRO A 353 -4.18 12.72 4.23
N LEU A 354 -3.89 13.44 5.31
CA LEU A 354 -4.81 13.54 6.44
C LEU A 354 -6.11 14.24 6.06
N TYR A 355 -6.06 15.30 5.26
CA TYR A 355 -7.26 15.99 4.81
C TYR A 355 -8.11 15.11 3.90
N GLU A 356 -7.47 14.38 2.99
CA GLU A 356 -8.12 13.44 2.08
C GLU A 356 -8.71 12.21 2.79
N THR A 357 -8.27 11.90 4.01
CA THR A 357 -8.94 10.91 4.86
C THR A 357 -10.28 11.43 5.42
N ILE A 358 -10.40 12.74 5.65
CA ILE A 358 -11.54 13.34 6.36
C ILE A 358 -12.63 13.84 5.39
N LEU A 359 -12.21 14.36 4.24
CA LEU A 359 -13.08 14.89 3.17
C LEU A 359 -13.69 13.76 2.34
#